data_AF-A0A850FB88-F1
#
_entry.id   AF-A0A850FB88-F1
#
_cell.length_a   1.000
_cell.length_b   1.000
_cell.length_c   1.000
_cell.angle_alpha   90.00
_cell.angle_beta   90.00
_cell.angle_gamma   90.00
#
_symmetry.space_group_name_H-M   'P 1'
#
loop_
_entity.id
_entity.type
_entity.pdbx_description
1 polymer ?
#
loop_
_entity_poly.entity_id
_entity_poly.type
_entity_poly.pdbx_seq_one_letter_code
_entity_poly.pdbx_strand_id
1 'polypeptide(L)' 'MYKVGYVSIRHESRRDITAPLYSRSPSLHLKGDWLREAGFETGCPVTVKIEAGCLIPATEQATDG' A
#
# COMPACT_ATOMS: atom_id res chain seq x y z
N MET A 1 -1.45 0.67 17.15
CA MET A 1 -0.16 1.18 16.60
C MET A 1 0.16 0.40 15.32
N TYR A 2 0.34 1.10 14.20
CA TYR A 2 0.71 0.47 12.92
C TYR A 2 2.23 0.22 12.87
N LYS A 3 2.65 -0.86 12.22
CA LYS A 3 4.06 -1.20 12.01
C LYS A 3 4.29 -1.46 10.53
N VAL A 4 5.49 -1.11 10.05
CA VAL A 4 5.94 -1.50 8.71
C VAL A 4 6.17 -3.01 8.70
N GLY A 5 5.49 -3.69 7.80
CA GLY A 5 5.68 -5.09 7.49
C GLY A 5 6.43 -5.28 6.19
N TYR A 6 6.43 -6.52 5.68
CA TYR A 6 6.90 -6.85 4.35
C TYR A 6 5.81 -7.58 3.59
N VAL A 7 5.67 -7.26 2.30
CA VAL A 7 4.99 -8.12 1.35
C VAL A 7 6.03 -8.99 0.64
N SER A 8 5.79 -10.31 0.63
CA SER A 8 6.61 -11.26 -0.10
C SER A 8 5.86 -11.69 -1.35
N ILE A 9 6.39 -11.36 -2.52
CA ILE A 9 5.83 -11.80 -3.80
C ILE A 9 6.63 -13.00 -4.25
N ARG A 10 5.96 -14.15 -4.32
CA ARG A 10 6.51 -15.34 -4.97
C ARG A 10 6.41 -15.11 -6.47
N HIS A 11 7.53 -15.10 -7.16
CA HIS A 11 7.49 -15.23 -8.61
C HIS A 11 7.46 -16.73 -8.92
N GLU A 12 6.83 -17.13 -10.01
CA GLU A 12 6.88 -18.49 -10.51
C GLU A 12 7.67 -18.45 -11.82
N SER A 13 9.00 -18.48 -11.71
CA SER A 13 9.88 -18.60 -12.87
C SER A 13 9.93 -20.08 -13.19
N ARG A 14 9.35 -20.43 -14.34
CA ARG A 14 9.33 -21.80 -14.85
C ARG A 14 10.72 -22.30 -15.30
N ARG A 15 11.77 -21.46 -15.27
CA ARG A 15 13.05 -21.76 -15.94
C ARG A 15 14.31 -21.75 -15.07
N ASP A 16 14.26 -21.32 -13.81
CA ASP A 16 15.46 -21.24 -12.97
C ASP A 16 15.21 -21.83 -11.58
N ILE A 17 15.84 -22.98 -11.31
CA ILE A 17 15.69 -23.79 -10.10
C ILE A 17 16.52 -23.28 -8.90
N THR A 18 17.30 -22.18 -9.06
CA THR A 18 18.40 -21.85 -8.13
C THR A 18 18.35 -20.47 -7.45
N ALA A 19 17.31 -19.64 -7.63
CA ALA A 19 17.16 -18.40 -6.85
C ALA A 19 15.94 -18.50 -5.91
N PRO A 20 16.03 -18.10 -4.63
CA PRO A 20 14.87 -18.05 -3.76
C PRO A 20 13.94 -16.96 -4.31
N LEU A 21 12.91 -17.40 -5.01
CA LEU A 21 12.11 -16.57 -5.91
C LEU A 21 11.06 -15.75 -5.15
N TYR A 22 11.51 -15.04 -4.12
CA TYR A 22 10.68 -14.18 -3.28
C TYR A 22 11.28 -12.78 -3.24
N SER A 23 10.62 -11.83 -3.90
CA SER A 23 10.95 -10.41 -3.71
C SER A 23 10.21 -9.91 -2.46
N ARG A 24 10.93 -9.24 -1.56
CA ARG A 24 10.36 -8.62 -0.36
C ARG A 24 10.36 -7.10 -0.52
N SER A 25 9.19 -6.49 -0.36
CA SER A 25 9.04 -5.03 -0.37
C SER A 25 8.45 -4.58 0.98
N PRO A 26 8.91 -3.44 1.54
CA PRO A 26 8.28 -2.89 2.74
C PRO A 26 6.83 -2.53 2.45
N SER A 27 5.94 -2.74 3.42
CA SER A 27 4.52 -2.44 3.29
C SER A 27 3.94 -1.84 4.57
N LEU A 28 2.96 -0.97 4.41
CA LEU A 28 2.17 -0.40 5.50
C LEU A 28 0.70 -0.77 5.27
N HIS A 29 0.09 -1.48 6.20
CA HIS A 29 -1.32 -1.83 6.14
C HIS A 29 -2.14 -0.93 7.05
N LEU A 30 -2.98 -0.10 6.46
CA LEU A 30 -4.02 0.66 7.15
C LEU A 30 -5.33 -0.15 7.09
N LYS A 31 -6.05 -0.25 8.21
CA LYS A 31 -7.30 -1.01 8.32
C LYS A 31 -8.28 -0.28 9.24
N GLY A 32 -9.57 -0.40 8.93
CA GLY A 32 -10.70 0.07 9.73
C GLY A 32 -11.73 0.82 8.91
N ASP A 33 -12.97 0.86 9.40
CA ASP A 33 -14.10 1.52 8.73
C ASP A 33 -13.90 3.03 8.56
N TRP A 34 -13.11 3.63 9.46
CA TRP A 34 -12.73 5.05 9.41
C TRP A 34 -12.03 5.47 8.11
N LEU A 35 -11.43 4.52 7.36
CA LEU A 35 -10.84 4.81 6.05
C LEU A 35 -11.92 5.30 5.07
N ARG A 36 -13.09 4.66 5.09
CA ARG A 36 -14.22 5.07 4.27
C ARG A 36 -14.74 6.45 4.69
N GLU A 37 -14.86 6.68 5.99
CA GLU A 37 -15.26 8.00 6.53
C GLU A 37 -14.27 9.11 6.14
N ALA A 38 -12.99 8.78 6.00
CA ALA A 38 -11.94 9.68 5.50
C ALA A 38 -11.86 9.76 3.95
N GLY A 39 -12.81 9.17 3.22
CA GLY A 39 -12.88 9.24 1.75
C GLY A 39 -12.01 8.22 1.00
N PHE A 40 -11.42 7.25 1.70
CA PHE A 40 -10.66 6.14 1.11
C PHE A 40 -11.60 4.96 0.81
N GLU A 41 -12.49 5.12 -0.16
CA GLU A 41 -13.34 4.02 -0.62
C GLU A 41 -12.54 2.96 -1.41
N THR A 42 -13.05 1.73 -1.42
CA THR A 42 -12.43 0.62 -2.17
C THR A 42 -12.38 0.94 -3.66
N GLY A 43 -11.18 0.85 -4.26
CA GLY A 43 -10.98 1.12 -5.67
C GLY A 43 -10.71 2.59 -6.01
N CYS A 44 -10.76 3.50 -5.02
CA CYS A 44 -10.35 4.89 -5.24
C CYS A 44 -8.83 5.00 -5.43
N PRO A 45 -8.36 5.81 -6.40
CA PRO A 45 -6.95 6.12 -6.53
C PRO A 45 -6.47 6.90 -5.31
N VAL A 46 -5.30 6.51 -4.80
CA VAL A 46 -4.64 7.15 -3.66
C VAL A 46 -3.27 7.61 -4.10
N THR A 47 -2.95 8.87 -3.82
CA THR A 47 -1.60 9.42 -3.94
C THR A 47 -0.96 9.48 -2.56
N VAL A 48 0.32 9.15 -2.47
CA VAL A 48 1.09 9.28 -1.23
C VAL A 48 2.10 10.41 -1.39
N LYS A 49 2.01 11.42 -0.53
CA LYS A 49 2.99 12.50 -0.42
C LYS A 49 3.98 12.18 0.69
N ILE A 50 5.24 12.57 0.49
CA ILE A 50 6.29 12.44 1.49
C ILE A 50 6.69 13.84 1.94
N GLU A 51 6.48 14.14 3.22
CA GLU A 51 6.83 15.44 3.80
C GLU A 51 7.51 15.23 5.15
N ALA A 52 8.74 15.72 5.31
CA ALA A 52 9.47 15.73 6.58
C ALA A 52 9.44 14.40 7.40
N GLY A 53 9.47 13.25 6.72
CA GLY A 53 9.42 11.93 7.38
C GLY A 53 8.01 11.37 7.61
N CYS A 54 6.98 12.08 7.16
CA CYS A 54 5.59 11.63 7.15
C CYS A 54 5.18 11.08 5.79
N LEU A 55 4.34 10.04 5.81
CA LEU A 55 3.58 9.58 4.65
C LEU A 55 2.17 10.13 4.77
N ILE A 56 1.76 10.97 3.83
CA ILE A 56 0.44 11.60 3.81
C ILE A 56 -0.35 11.00 2.64
N PRO A 57 -1.24 10.03 2.89
CA PRO A 57 -2.13 9.51 1.87
C PRO A 57 -3.23 10.53 1.57
N ALA A 58 -3.53 10.73 0.30
CA ALA A 58 -4.60 11.60 -0.16
C ALA A 58 -5.36 10.91 -1.29
N THR A 59 -6.68 11.06 -1.29
CA THR A 59 -7.53 10.60 -2.39
C THR A 59 -7.81 11.76 -3.33
N GLU A 60 -7.95 11.46 -4.61
CA GLU A 60 -8.44 12.43 -5.59
C GLU A 60 -9.98 12.36 -5.62
N GLN A 61 -10.63 12.52 -4.47
CA GLN A 61 -12.07 12.67 -4.47
C GLN A 61 -12.39 14.14 -4.77
N ALA A 62 -13.07 14.36 -5.90
CA ALA A 62 -13.69 15.63 -6.20
C ALA A 62 -14.63 15.96 -5.04
N THR A 63 -14.34 17.06 -4.34
CA THR A 63 -15.26 17.61 -3.36
C THR A 63 -16.51 18.05 -4.12
N ASP A 64 -17.53 17.19 -4.15
CA ASP A 64 -18.87 17.55 -4.59
C ASP A 64 -19.45 18.47 -3.52
N GLY A 65 -19.65 19.74 -3.89
CA GLY A 65 -20.23 20.78 -3.06
C GLY A 65 -21.70 20.97 -3.36
#